data_AF-A0A0A7RYP5-F1
#
_entry.id   AF-A0A0A7RYP5-F1
#
_cell.length_a   1.000
_cell.length_b   1.000
_cell.length_c   1.000
_cell.angle_alpha   90.00
_cell.angle_beta   90.00
_cell.angle_gamma   90.00
#
_symmetry.space_group_name_H-M   'P 1'
#
loop_
_entity.id
_entity.type
_entity.pdbx_description
1 polymer ?
#
loop_
_entity_poly.entity_id
_entity_poly.type
_entity_poly.pdbx_seq_one_letter_code
_entity_poly.pdbx_strand_id
1 'polypeptide(L)'
;MINWENLGTAVMGNTVPYNSNDQSRIITSVKAGFKKLDWLRICRIPLSFNSSKGAFPGHYWIEIIHEKEDMIDQHIRNAREEKKVEQEIIDLGNVQSANGFRESYGWYPIALPVTITPNDNPYSTSDIPIGRIEIKEQGIINGASDSRIAKDASKYRDHTTERDAGREIKKKDEKTEVMILENNLSIYPFDPHQSSRFRESEIKMVSHPYLFPRDNRTKDEIIEEIRKFASSFSSDHSALWSWCIDGYSEVNCHTFLFLLLGKLELADPIIAEDKDDHFRRYFKSVKSNNFSNPKRLELLTKLDDISKELKENYEYYVSY
;
A
#
# COMPACT_ATOMS: atom_id res chain seq x y z
N MET A 1 1.69 26.70 23.99
CA MET A 1 1.65 27.59 22.82
C MET A 1 3.07 27.76 22.33
N ILE A 2 3.42 27.12 21.21
CA ILE A 2 4.74 27.23 20.59
C ILE A 2 4.51 27.81 19.20
N ASN A 3 5.14 28.95 18.92
CA ASN A 3 5.09 29.69 17.66
C ASN A 3 5.76 28.87 16.55
N TRP A 4 5.02 28.60 15.47
CA TRP A 4 5.47 27.90 14.27
C TRP A 4 5.91 28.88 13.16
N GLU A 5 6.52 29.99 13.54
CA GLU A 5 7.19 30.90 12.60
C GLU A 5 8.69 30.56 12.54
N ASN A 6 9.02 29.49 11.84
CA ASN A 6 10.33 29.36 11.22
C ASN A 6 10.18 28.54 9.93
N LEU A 7 9.87 29.27 8.87
CA LEU A 7 10.04 28.92 7.47
C LEU A 7 11.51 28.55 7.23
N GLY A 8 11.84 27.27 7.40
CA GLY A 8 13.07 26.66 6.95
C GLY A 8 12.73 25.61 5.91
N THR A 9 12.96 25.97 4.64
CA THR A 9 12.94 25.18 3.42
C THR A 9 12.96 23.65 3.64
N ALA A 10 11.82 22.98 3.39
CA ALA A 10 11.78 21.53 3.37
C ALA A 10 12.62 21.00 2.21
N VAL A 11 13.73 20.33 2.52
CA VAL A 11 14.63 19.70 1.56
C VAL A 11 13.93 18.50 0.93
N MET A 12 13.89 18.48 -0.41
CA MET A 12 13.22 17.45 -1.19
C MET A 12 14.04 16.15 -1.30
N GLY A 13 13.36 15.02 -1.18
CA GLY A 13 13.81 13.73 -1.72
C GLY A 13 13.26 13.57 -3.13
N ASN A 14 14.14 13.30 -4.10
CA ASN A 14 13.85 13.25 -5.53
C ASN A 14 12.89 12.11 -5.93
N THR A 15 11.90 12.39 -6.77
CA THR A 15 11.18 11.42 -7.62
C THR A 15 11.70 11.49 -9.07
N VAL A 16 12.96 11.09 -9.30
CA VAL A 16 13.47 10.86 -10.66
C VAL A 16 14.41 9.64 -10.71
N PRO A 17 14.41 8.85 -11.80
CA PRO A 17 15.43 7.85 -12.04
C PRO A 17 16.81 8.51 -12.04
N TYR A 18 17.77 7.90 -11.35
CA TYR A 18 19.15 8.39 -11.30
C TYR A 18 19.78 8.42 -12.72
N ASN A 19 20.10 9.62 -13.22
CA ASN A 19 20.88 9.84 -14.45
C ASN A 19 22.15 10.61 -14.10
N SER A 20 23.32 9.98 -14.28
CA SER A 20 24.62 10.55 -13.91
C SER A 20 25.11 11.68 -14.82
N ASN A 21 24.41 11.96 -15.93
CA ASN A 21 24.82 12.95 -16.93
C ASN A 21 24.02 14.27 -16.88
N ASP A 22 23.02 14.38 -15.99
CA ASP A 22 22.23 15.60 -15.85
C ASP A 22 22.81 16.46 -14.72
N GLN A 23 23.61 17.46 -15.09
CA GLN A 23 24.20 18.43 -14.15
C GLN A 23 23.19 19.48 -13.69
N SER A 24 21.99 19.53 -14.27
CA SER A 24 20.93 20.43 -13.82
C SER A 24 19.97 19.70 -12.90
N ARG A 25 19.96 20.06 -11.61
CA ARG A 25 18.95 19.56 -10.67
C ARG A 25 17.75 20.49 -10.76
N ILE A 26 16.78 20.14 -11.59
CA ILE A 26 15.44 20.73 -11.51
C ILE A 26 14.81 20.26 -10.21
N ILE A 27 14.59 21.21 -9.31
CA ILE A 27 13.97 21.00 -8.00
C ILE A 27 12.49 21.35 -8.15
N THR A 28 11.62 20.34 -8.05
CA THR A 28 10.16 20.51 -8.16
C THR A 28 9.55 20.70 -6.78
N SER A 29 9.22 21.93 -6.41
CA SER A 29 8.42 22.23 -5.21
C SER A 29 6.95 22.32 -5.58
N VAL A 30 6.06 22.10 -4.61
CA VAL A 30 4.64 22.37 -4.79
C VAL A 30 4.35 23.76 -4.22
N LYS A 31 3.53 24.55 -4.92
CA LYS A 31 3.10 25.89 -4.53
C LYS A 31 2.61 25.93 -3.07
N ALA A 32 2.83 27.08 -2.43
CA ALA A 32 2.41 27.35 -1.07
C ALA A 32 0.97 26.90 -0.79
N GLY A 33 0.80 26.06 0.24
CA GLY A 33 -0.48 25.55 0.73
C GLY A 33 -0.68 24.05 0.57
N PHE A 34 -0.04 23.38 -0.40
CA PHE A 34 -0.06 21.92 -0.46
C PHE A 34 0.86 21.34 0.62
N LYS A 35 0.32 20.45 1.45
CA LYS A 35 1.07 19.86 2.57
C LYS A 35 1.45 18.44 2.24
N LYS A 36 2.74 18.20 2.01
CA LYS A 36 3.30 16.86 1.89
C LYS A 36 3.14 16.09 3.20
N LEU A 37 2.70 14.84 3.11
CA LEU A 37 2.60 13.94 4.26
C LEU A 37 3.86 13.08 4.38
N ASP A 38 4.95 13.63 4.92
CA ASP A 38 6.23 12.89 5.04
C ASP A 38 6.14 11.65 5.95
N TRP A 39 5.15 11.62 6.85
CA TRP A 39 4.86 10.46 7.71
C TRP A 39 3.99 9.40 7.02
N LEU A 40 3.52 9.62 5.80
CA LEU A 40 2.71 8.68 5.03
C LEU A 40 3.43 8.33 3.73
N ARG A 41 3.59 7.05 3.45
CA ARG A 41 4.36 6.56 2.30
C ARG A 41 3.53 5.60 1.48
N ILE A 42 3.57 5.75 0.17
CA ILE A 42 2.98 4.82 -0.78
C ILE A 42 4.10 4.02 -1.44
N CYS A 43 4.03 2.71 -1.31
CA CYS A 43 5.03 1.78 -1.82
C CYS A 43 4.46 1.01 -3.01
N ARG A 44 5.27 0.86 -4.07
CA ARG A 44 4.89 0.14 -5.29
C ARG A 44 6.02 -0.78 -5.73
N ILE A 45 5.68 -2.04 -5.85
CA ILE A 45 6.44 -3.05 -6.59
C ILE A 45 5.65 -3.26 -7.89
N PRO A 46 6.09 -2.72 -9.04
CA PRO A 46 5.38 -2.90 -10.30
C PRO A 46 5.40 -4.36 -10.73
N LEU A 47 4.43 -4.74 -11.55
CA LEU A 47 4.35 -6.06 -12.15
C LEU A 47 5.66 -6.42 -12.87
N SER A 48 6.21 -7.58 -12.53
CA SER A 48 7.35 -8.15 -13.24
C SER A 48 7.08 -9.62 -13.53
N PHE A 49 6.78 -9.92 -14.79
CA PHE A 49 6.51 -11.29 -15.26
C PHE A 49 7.75 -12.21 -15.20
N ASN A 50 8.96 -11.66 -15.08
CA ASN A 50 10.23 -12.39 -15.16
C ASN A 50 11.09 -12.30 -13.88
N SER A 51 10.61 -11.72 -12.78
CA SER A 51 11.41 -11.66 -11.54
C SER A 51 10.94 -12.71 -10.54
N SER A 52 11.85 -13.60 -10.15
CA SER A 52 11.74 -14.46 -8.96
C SER A 52 11.68 -13.68 -7.63
N LYS A 53 11.70 -12.35 -7.67
CA LYS A 53 11.78 -11.42 -6.52
C LYS A 53 10.70 -10.33 -6.54
N GLY A 54 9.65 -10.48 -7.35
CA GLY A 54 8.54 -9.54 -7.41
C GLY A 54 7.27 -10.20 -6.90
N ALA A 55 6.46 -9.46 -6.14
CA ALA A 55 5.09 -9.86 -5.90
C ALA A 55 4.38 -9.93 -7.26
N PHE A 56 3.73 -11.05 -7.59
CA PHE A 56 2.88 -11.16 -8.77
C PHE A 56 1.43 -10.86 -8.34
N PRO A 57 0.69 -9.93 -8.99
CA PRO A 57 0.94 -9.24 -10.25
C PRO A 57 1.52 -7.80 -10.10
N GLY A 58 2.46 -7.62 -9.19
CA GLY A 58 2.80 -6.34 -8.57
C GLY A 58 2.24 -6.28 -7.16
N HIS A 59 2.72 -5.33 -6.35
CA HIS A 59 2.17 -5.09 -5.02
C HIS A 59 2.26 -3.63 -4.62
N TYR A 60 1.11 -3.05 -4.25
CA TYR A 60 0.99 -1.68 -3.78
C TYR A 60 0.46 -1.68 -2.34
N TRP A 61 1.04 -0.83 -1.49
CA TRP A 61 0.57 -0.66 -0.11
C TRP A 61 0.88 0.74 0.39
N ILE A 62 0.23 1.11 1.49
CA ILE A 62 0.50 2.36 2.20
C ILE A 62 1.15 2.06 3.55
N GLU A 63 2.12 2.87 3.95
CA GLU A 63 2.82 2.80 5.24
C GLU A 63 2.67 4.10 6.01
N ILE A 64 2.43 4.00 7.32
CA ILE A 64 2.38 5.12 8.27
C ILE A 64 3.64 5.05 9.14
N ILE A 65 4.44 6.11 9.10
CA ILE A 65 5.68 6.24 9.87
C ILE A 65 5.34 6.83 11.24
N HIS A 66 5.61 6.02 12.27
CA HIS A 66 5.41 6.38 13.67
C HIS A 66 6.76 6.68 14.32
N GLU A 67 6.79 7.64 15.24
CA GLU A 67 8.03 8.03 15.95
C GLU A 67 8.66 6.88 16.76
N LYS A 68 7.86 5.87 17.10
CA LYS A 68 8.24 4.75 17.97
C LYS A 68 8.31 3.41 17.21
N GLU A 69 8.43 3.42 15.88
CA GLU A 69 8.44 2.18 15.09
C GLU A 69 9.63 1.25 15.41
N ASP A 70 10.76 1.84 15.82
CA ASP A 70 11.98 1.10 16.17
C ASP A 70 12.01 0.59 17.63
N MET A 71 10.99 0.92 18.43
CA MET A 71 10.89 0.37 19.78
C MET A 71 10.60 -1.13 19.71
N ILE A 72 11.43 -1.92 20.40
CA ILE A 72 11.29 -3.38 20.48
C ILE A 72 11.17 -3.76 21.96
N ASP A 73 10.10 -4.49 22.28
CA ASP A 73 9.85 -5.03 23.60
C ASP A 73 11.02 -5.94 24.03
N GLN A 74 11.45 -5.84 25.29
CA GLN A 74 12.66 -6.53 25.75
C GLN A 74 12.58 -8.06 25.56
N HIS A 75 11.42 -8.65 25.81
CA HIS A 75 11.22 -10.10 25.64
C HIS A 75 11.30 -10.53 24.18
N ILE A 76 10.78 -9.72 23.24
CA ILE A 76 10.91 -9.95 21.79
C ILE A 76 12.36 -9.77 21.34
N ARG A 77 13.06 -8.76 21.87
CA ARG A 77 14.48 -8.56 21.60
C ARG A 77 15.30 -9.79 22.00
N ASN A 78 15.13 -10.27 23.23
CA ASN A 78 15.83 -11.46 23.73
C ASN A 78 15.51 -12.69 22.87
N ALA A 79 14.24 -12.92 22.54
CA ALA A 79 13.85 -14.05 21.70
C ALA A 79 14.46 -13.99 20.29
N ARG A 80 14.57 -12.80 19.70
CA ARG A 80 15.24 -12.59 18.40
C ARG A 80 16.75 -12.84 18.49
N GLU A 81 17.40 -12.44 19.58
CA GLU A 81 18.82 -12.72 19.86
C GLU A 81 19.08 -14.23 20.02
N GLU A 82 18.14 -14.95 20.64
CA GLU A 82 18.15 -16.42 20.77
C GLU A 82 17.74 -17.16 19.49
N LYS A 83 17.40 -16.44 18.41
CA LYS A 83 16.93 -16.98 17.13
C LYS A 83 15.68 -17.88 17.24
N LYS A 84 14.77 -17.53 18.16
CA LYS A 84 13.47 -18.17 18.32
C LYS A 84 12.63 -18.10 17.05
N VAL A 85 11.91 -19.17 16.72
CA VAL A 85 11.01 -19.17 15.56
C VAL A 85 9.80 -18.28 15.83
N GLU A 86 9.08 -17.88 14.78
CA GLU A 86 7.97 -16.93 14.89
C GLU A 86 6.88 -17.37 15.88
N GLN A 87 6.54 -18.67 15.91
CA GLN A 87 5.57 -19.18 16.86
C GLN A 87 6.02 -19.00 18.31
N GLU A 88 7.29 -19.29 18.61
CA GLU A 88 7.84 -19.10 19.96
C GLU A 88 7.81 -17.62 20.38
N ILE A 89 8.01 -16.69 19.45
CA ILE A 89 7.91 -15.24 19.71
C ILE A 89 6.45 -14.84 19.96
N ILE A 90 5.52 -15.35 19.16
CA ILE A 90 4.08 -15.12 19.31
C ILE A 90 3.59 -15.59 20.68
N ASP A 91 4.08 -16.74 21.15
CA ASP A 91 3.68 -17.35 22.41
C ASP A 91 4.13 -16.55 23.65
N LEU A 92 5.07 -15.60 23.50
CA LEU A 92 5.47 -14.70 24.59
C LEU A 92 4.36 -13.72 24.98
N GLY A 93 3.49 -13.36 24.03
CA GLY A 93 2.40 -12.40 24.23
C GLY A 93 2.88 -11.01 24.69
N ASN A 94 1.97 -10.24 25.30
CA ASN A 94 2.26 -8.94 25.95
C ASN A 94 3.02 -7.92 25.07
N VAL A 95 2.66 -7.86 23.79
CA VAL A 95 3.20 -6.88 22.85
C VAL A 95 2.78 -5.46 23.26
N GLN A 96 3.75 -4.57 23.42
CA GLN A 96 3.54 -3.17 23.82
C GLN A 96 4.17 -2.17 22.84
N SER A 97 5.03 -2.64 21.95
CA SER A 97 5.75 -1.80 20.99
C SER A 97 5.48 -2.20 19.54
N ALA A 98 5.95 -1.36 18.61
CA ALA A 98 5.90 -1.64 17.18
C ALA A 98 6.80 -2.82 16.78
N ASN A 99 7.82 -3.12 17.57
CA ASN A 99 8.76 -4.22 17.39
C ASN A 99 9.51 -4.19 16.05
N GLY A 100 9.78 -2.99 15.55
CA GLY A 100 10.41 -2.75 14.26
C GLY A 100 9.43 -2.82 13.09
N PHE A 101 8.15 -3.13 13.30
CA PHE A 101 7.15 -3.16 12.24
C PHE A 101 6.53 -1.77 12.03
N ARG A 102 6.30 -1.42 10.77
CA ARG A 102 5.65 -0.16 10.39
C ARG A 102 4.17 -0.42 10.14
N GLU A 103 3.31 0.48 10.61
CA GLU A 103 1.88 0.37 10.32
C GLU A 103 1.65 0.46 8.82
N SER A 104 0.94 -0.51 8.24
CA SER A 104 0.71 -0.50 6.80
C SER A 104 -0.50 -1.31 6.39
N TYR A 105 -1.02 -1.01 5.19
CA TYR A 105 -2.23 -1.62 4.64
C TYR A 105 -2.10 -1.93 3.16
N GLY A 106 -2.42 -3.17 2.80
CA GLY A 106 -2.60 -3.65 1.43
C GLY A 106 -3.66 -4.75 1.35
N TRP A 107 -4.19 -5.01 0.15
CA TRP A 107 -5.21 -6.03 -0.09
C TRP A 107 -4.64 -7.25 -0.79
N TYR A 108 -4.80 -8.42 -0.17
CA TYR A 108 -4.15 -9.66 -0.58
C TYR A 108 -5.15 -10.80 -0.73
N PRO A 109 -4.87 -11.80 -1.57
CA PRO A 109 -5.66 -13.01 -1.57
C PRO A 109 -5.20 -13.92 -0.41
N ILE A 110 -6.10 -14.68 0.22
CA ILE A 110 -5.73 -15.58 1.33
C ILE A 110 -4.72 -16.67 0.89
N ALA A 111 -4.73 -17.03 -0.39
CA ALA A 111 -3.75 -17.85 -1.11
C ALA A 111 -3.61 -17.28 -2.53
N LEU A 112 -2.54 -17.54 -3.29
CA LEU A 112 -2.50 -17.12 -4.70
C LEU A 112 -3.33 -18.11 -5.53
N PRO A 113 -4.52 -17.74 -6.03
CA PRO A 113 -5.32 -18.63 -6.86
C PRO A 113 -4.84 -18.52 -8.30
N VAL A 114 -4.67 -19.62 -9.02
CA VAL A 114 -4.63 -19.58 -10.49
C VAL A 114 -5.64 -20.60 -10.96
N THR A 115 -6.83 -20.13 -11.34
CA THR A 115 -7.84 -20.97 -11.97
C THR A 115 -7.77 -20.77 -13.48
N ILE A 116 -7.27 -21.79 -14.17
CA ILE A 116 -7.21 -21.84 -15.63
C ILE A 116 -8.45 -22.59 -16.09
N THR A 117 -9.36 -21.93 -16.80
CA THR A 117 -10.51 -22.56 -17.45
C THR A 117 -10.10 -22.98 -18.87
N PRO A 118 -10.19 -24.28 -19.21
CA PRO A 118 -9.95 -24.75 -20.57
C PRO A 118 -10.89 -24.09 -21.58
N ASN A 119 -10.45 -24.03 -22.83
CA ASN A 119 -11.30 -23.58 -23.93
C ASN A 119 -12.25 -24.71 -24.33
N ASP A 120 -13.47 -24.70 -23.80
CA ASP A 120 -14.48 -25.71 -24.11
C ASP A 120 -15.26 -25.40 -25.41
N ASN A 121 -14.86 -24.38 -26.20
CA ASN A 121 -15.52 -24.05 -27.47
C ASN A 121 -15.02 -24.98 -28.59
N PRO A 122 -15.87 -25.91 -29.10
CA PRO A 122 -15.48 -26.85 -30.14
C PRO A 122 -15.26 -26.20 -31.51
N TYR A 123 -15.55 -24.90 -31.66
CA TYR A 123 -15.38 -24.13 -32.89
C TYR A 123 -14.22 -23.12 -32.82
N SER A 124 -13.44 -23.12 -31.74
CA SER A 124 -12.28 -22.24 -31.64
C SER A 124 -11.16 -22.74 -32.55
N THR A 125 -10.68 -21.88 -33.46
CA THR A 125 -9.51 -22.16 -34.32
C THR A 125 -8.18 -21.78 -33.66
N SER A 126 -8.19 -21.33 -32.41
CA SER A 126 -6.97 -21.05 -31.66
C SER A 126 -6.37 -22.36 -31.13
N ASP A 127 -5.10 -22.62 -31.46
CA ASP A 127 -4.30 -23.74 -30.91
C ASP A 127 -3.98 -23.60 -29.40
N ILE A 128 -4.65 -22.67 -28.71
CA ILE A 128 -4.42 -22.34 -27.30
C ILE A 128 -5.58 -22.96 -26.49
N PRO A 129 -5.33 -24.00 -25.68
CA PRO A 129 -6.37 -24.72 -24.93
C PRO A 129 -6.92 -23.95 -23.72
N ILE A 130 -6.65 -22.63 -23.63
CA ILE A 130 -7.02 -21.78 -22.49
C ILE A 130 -8.12 -20.83 -22.97
N GLY A 131 -9.33 -21.01 -22.45
CA GLY A 131 -10.48 -20.17 -22.79
C GLY A 131 -10.52 -18.90 -21.93
N ARG A 132 -10.19 -19.03 -20.63
CA ARG A 132 -10.17 -17.90 -19.69
C ARG A 132 -9.24 -18.19 -18.51
N ILE A 133 -8.46 -17.20 -18.08
CA ILE A 133 -7.76 -17.23 -16.80
C ILE A 133 -8.54 -16.32 -15.86
N GLU A 134 -9.17 -16.87 -14.83
CA GLU A 134 -9.70 -16.10 -13.71
C GLU A 134 -8.77 -16.25 -12.50
N ILE A 135 -8.24 -15.14 -12.03
CA ILE A 135 -7.45 -15.09 -10.80
C ILE A 135 -8.33 -14.42 -9.75
N LYS A 136 -8.99 -15.22 -8.90
CA LYS A 136 -9.92 -14.77 -7.86
C LYS A 136 -9.82 -15.65 -6.61
N GLU A 137 -9.84 -15.04 -5.44
CA GLU A 137 -9.79 -15.70 -4.13
C GLU A 137 -10.41 -14.78 -3.09
N GLN A 138 -10.75 -15.30 -1.91
CA GLN A 138 -11.07 -14.47 -0.76
C GLN A 138 -9.93 -13.48 -0.48
N GLY A 139 -10.29 -12.21 -0.31
CA GLY A 139 -9.35 -11.16 0.03
C GLY A 139 -9.24 -10.94 1.54
N ILE A 140 -8.07 -10.47 1.97
CA ILE A 140 -7.75 -10.16 3.37
C ILE A 140 -6.71 -9.03 3.45
N ILE A 141 -6.79 -8.21 4.49
CA ILE A 141 -5.82 -7.14 4.73
C ILE A 141 -4.45 -7.75 5.06
N ASN A 142 -3.41 -7.22 4.42
CA ASN A 142 -2.01 -7.59 4.64
C ASN A 142 -1.71 -9.09 4.51
N GLY A 143 -2.56 -9.87 3.83
CA GLY A 143 -2.37 -11.32 3.74
C GLY A 143 -2.41 -12.00 5.11
N ALA A 144 -3.11 -11.43 6.09
CA ALA A 144 -3.14 -11.90 7.48
C ALA A 144 -4.01 -13.16 7.67
N SER A 145 -3.92 -14.14 6.76
CA SER A 145 -4.66 -15.40 6.85
C SER A 145 -3.91 -16.44 7.67
N ASP A 146 -4.66 -17.30 8.38
CA ASP A 146 -4.09 -18.40 9.17
C ASP A 146 -3.16 -19.29 8.33
N SER A 147 -3.52 -19.55 7.08
CA SER A 147 -2.72 -20.37 6.16
C SER A 147 -1.38 -19.74 5.81
N ARG A 148 -1.30 -18.41 5.69
CA ARG A 148 -0.04 -17.69 5.45
C ARG A 148 0.76 -17.57 6.74
N ILE A 149 0.11 -17.28 7.87
CA ILE A 149 0.76 -17.21 9.19
C ILE A 149 1.42 -18.54 9.54
N ALA A 150 0.75 -19.66 9.29
CA ALA A 150 1.29 -20.99 9.52
C ALA A 150 2.56 -21.30 8.70
N LYS A 151 2.74 -20.67 7.52
CA LYS A 151 3.97 -20.83 6.71
C LYS A 151 5.18 -20.10 7.30
N ASP A 152 4.95 -19.08 8.13
CA ASP A 152 6.01 -18.34 8.81
C ASP A 152 6.31 -18.88 10.21
N ALA A 153 5.35 -19.58 10.83
CA ALA A 153 5.41 -20.05 12.22
C ALA A 153 6.69 -20.81 12.62
N SER A 154 7.20 -21.68 11.74
CA SER A 154 8.38 -22.51 11.99
C SER A 154 9.70 -21.88 11.54
N LYS A 155 9.67 -20.65 11.04
CA LYS A 155 10.86 -19.93 10.53
C LYS A 155 11.29 -18.89 11.54
N TYR A 156 12.60 -18.65 11.62
CA TYR A 156 13.11 -17.44 12.24
C TYR A 156 12.77 -16.25 11.34
N ARG A 157 11.99 -15.31 11.86
CA ARG A 157 11.61 -14.09 11.16
C ARG A 157 11.71 -12.90 12.10
N ASP A 158 12.33 -11.83 11.66
CA ASP A 158 12.27 -10.52 12.30
C ASP A 158 11.61 -9.48 11.37
N HIS A 159 11.70 -8.20 11.72
CA HIS A 159 11.10 -7.11 10.93
C HIS A 159 11.88 -6.79 9.64
N THR A 160 13.07 -7.36 9.46
CA THR A 160 13.96 -7.18 8.29
C THR A 160 13.92 -8.36 7.32
N THR A 161 13.31 -9.47 7.73
CA THR A 161 13.14 -10.67 6.90
C THR A 161 11.79 -10.70 6.19
N GLU A 162 11.77 -11.24 4.96
CA GLU A 162 10.54 -11.51 4.20
C GLU A 162 9.58 -12.43 4.95
N ARG A 163 8.28 -12.27 4.70
CA ARG A 163 7.20 -13.06 5.30
C ARG A 163 6.13 -13.38 4.27
N ASP A 164 5.38 -14.45 4.49
CA ASP A 164 4.21 -14.81 3.70
C ASP A 164 2.94 -14.07 4.19
N ALA A 165 2.87 -13.78 5.50
CA ALA A 165 1.77 -13.08 6.16
C ALA A 165 2.20 -11.78 6.83
N GLY A 166 1.42 -10.73 6.60
CA GLY A 166 1.38 -9.56 7.47
C GLY A 166 0.50 -9.79 8.70
N ARG A 167 0.02 -8.69 9.28
CA ARG A 167 -1.01 -8.71 10.34
C ARG A 167 -2.07 -7.67 10.06
N GLU A 168 -3.30 -7.98 10.44
CA GLU A 168 -4.46 -7.08 10.33
C GLU A 168 -4.92 -6.57 11.69
N ILE A 169 -5.90 -5.66 11.68
CA ILE A 169 -6.54 -5.12 12.88
C ILE A 169 -7.49 -6.17 13.46
N LYS A 170 -7.34 -6.53 14.73
CA LYS A 170 -8.12 -7.64 15.30
C LYS A 170 -9.46 -7.25 15.93
N LYS A 171 -9.71 -5.99 16.31
CA LYS A 171 -10.99 -5.64 16.97
C LYS A 171 -11.44 -4.20 16.69
N LYS A 172 -12.76 -4.03 16.56
CA LYS A 172 -13.46 -2.75 16.70
C LYS A 172 -13.89 -2.62 18.17
N ASP A 173 -13.62 -1.48 18.80
CA ASP A 173 -14.23 -1.17 20.08
C ASP A 173 -15.73 -0.96 19.89
N GLU A 174 -16.56 -1.83 20.48
CA GLU A 174 -18.02 -1.80 20.31
C GLU A 174 -18.68 -0.52 20.87
N LYS A 175 -17.98 0.22 21.75
CA LYS A 175 -18.50 1.43 22.39
C LYS A 175 -18.07 2.70 21.68
N THR A 176 -16.82 2.76 21.23
CA THR A 176 -16.22 3.98 20.67
C THR A 176 -16.16 3.97 19.14
N GLU A 177 -16.42 2.82 18.52
CA GLU A 177 -16.18 2.56 17.10
C GLU A 177 -14.73 2.75 16.64
N VAL A 178 -13.80 2.97 17.57
CA VAL A 178 -12.37 3.11 17.30
C VAL A 178 -11.75 1.74 17.02
N MET A 179 -10.87 1.68 16.04
CA MET A 179 -10.14 0.46 15.72
C MET A 179 -9.05 0.18 16.76
N ILE A 180 -9.12 -0.97 17.43
CA ILE A 180 -8.08 -1.42 18.38
C ILE A 180 -7.05 -2.23 17.61
N LEU A 181 -5.85 -1.68 17.53
CA LEU A 181 -4.70 -2.31 16.89
C LEU A 181 -4.03 -3.25 17.88
N GLU A 182 -4.33 -4.54 17.77
CA GLU A 182 -3.70 -5.57 18.58
C GLU A 182 -3.31 -6.74 17.68
N ASN A 183 -2.01 -7.01 17.56
CA ASN A 183 -1.55 -8.26 16.97
C ASN A 183 -0.39 -8.86 17.78
N ASN A 184 -0.04 -10.09 17.43
CA ASN A 184 0.87 -10.93 18.21
C ASN A 184 2.36 -10.64 17.98
N LEU A 185 2.70 -9.65 17.14
CA LEU A 185 4.09 -9.28 16.83
C LEU A 185 4.35 -7.79 16.94
N SER A 186 3.31 -6.95 16.89
CA SER A 186 3.36 -5.50 16.89
C SER A 186 2.06 -4.91 17.43
N ILE A 187 2.12 -3.69 17.94
CA ILE A 187 0.90 -2.88 18.17
C ILE A 187 0.28 -2.35 16.88
N TYR A 188 0.93 -2.52 15.72
CA TYR A 188 0.43 -2.03 14.43
C TYR A 188 0.20 -3.17 13.43
N PRO A 189 -0.89 -3.14 12.64
CA PRO A 189 -1.02 -4.02 11.48
C PRO A 189 0.07 -3.70 10.47
N PHE A 190 0.55 -4.70 9.75
CA PHE A 190 1.70 -4.51 8.88
C PHE A 190 1.66 -5.44 7.68
N ASP A 191 2.32 -5.01 6.60
CA ASP A 191 2.39 -5.66 5.30
C ASP A 191 3.53 -6.70 5.29
N PRO A 192 3.35 -7.88 4.66
CA PRO A 192 4.39 -8.91 4.58
C PRO A 192 5.65 -8.46 3.82
N HIS A 193 5.54 -7.49 2.92
CA HIS A 193 6.63 -6.96 2.09
C HIS A 193 7.35 -5.75 2.72
N GLN A 194 6.99 -5.31 3.93
CA GLN A 194 7.65 -4.14 4.54
C GLN A 194 9.17 -4.34 4.73
N SER A 195 9.65 -5.60 4.81
CA SER A 195 11.07 -5.93 4.90
C SER A 195 11.88 -5.41 3.70
N SER A 196 11.23 -5.21 2.56
CA SER A 196 11.82 -4.58 1.37
C SER A 196 12.32 -3.16 1.63
N ARG A 197 11.87 -2.48 2.69
CA ARG A 197 12.41 -1.16 3.08
C ARG A 197 13.89 -1.21 3.50
N PHE A 198 14.39 -2.37 3.87
CA PHE A 198 15.79 -2.61 4.21
C PHE A 198 16.63 -3.08 3.01
N ARG A 199 16.03 -3.14 1.82
CA ARG A 199 16.62 -3.70 0.60
C ARG A 199 16.39 -2.74 -0.55
N GLU A 200 17.36 -1.86 -0.79
CA GLU A 200 17.26 -0.72 -1.72
C GLU A 200 16.74 -1.05 -3.13
N SER A 201 16.89 -2.29 -3.60
CA SER A 201 16.49 -2.71 -4.94
C SER A 201 15.04 -3.20 -5.09
N GLU A 202 14.31 -3.43 -4.00
CA GLU A 202 13.02 -4.16 -4.05
C GLU A 202 11.82 -3.25 -4.30
N ILE A 203 11.71 -2.12 -3.60
CA ILE A 203 10.65 -1.13 -3.84
C ILE A 203 11.08 -0.21 -4.99
N LYS A 204 10.40 -0.31 -6.14
CA LYS A 204 10.78 0.44 -7.34
C LYS A 204 10.27 1.86 -7.35
N MET A 205 9.12 2.12 -6.72
CA MET A 205 8.54 3.46 -6.66
C MET A 205 7.99 3.73 -5.27
N VAL A 206 8.37 4.89 -4.74
CA VAL A 206 7.96 5.39 -3.44
C VAL A 206 7.46 6.81 -3.65
N SER A 207 6.30 7.13 -3.08
CA SER A 207 5.81 8.51 -3.03
C SER A 207 5.24 8.86 -1.66
N HIS A 208 5.17 10.15 -1.40
CA HIS A 208 4.43 10.72 -0.27
C HIS A 208 3.27 11.52 -0.84
N PRO A 209 2.03 11.29 -0.38
CA PRO A 209 0.89 12.04 -0.86
C PRO A 209 0.86 13.46 -0.29
N TYR A 210 0.02 14.29 -0.91
CA TYR A 210 -0.20 15.69 -0.52
C TYR A 210 -1.65 15.92 -0.08
N LEU A 211 -1.80 16.74 0.95
CA LEU A 211 -3.05 17.40 1.30
C LEU A 211 -3.15 18.76 0.63
N PHE A 212 -4.38 19.18 0.42
CA PHE A 212 -4.70 20.46 -0.20
C PHE A 212 -4.72 21.61 0.81
N PRO A 213 -4.54 22.87 0.37
CA PRO A 213 -4.50 24.04 1.26
C PRO A 213 -5.71 24.25 2.18
N ARG A 214 -6.86 23.65 1.85
CA ARG A 214 -8.11 23.78 2.63
C ARG A 214 -8.37 22.58 3.54
N ASP A 215 -7.50 21.57 3.50
CA ASP A 215 -7.63 20.39 4.31
C ASP A 215 -7.02 20.62 5.69
N ASN A 216 -7.89 20.61 6.70
CA ASN A 216 -7.49 20.86 8.09
C ASN A 216 -7.40 19.57 8.92
N ARG A 217 -7.52 18.39 8.30
CA ARG A 217 -7.41 17.12 9.02
C ARG A 217 -6.03 16.99 9.66
N THR A 218 -6.03 16.53 10.89
CA THR A 218 -4.85 16.19 11.67
C THR A 218 -4.25 14.86 11.19
N LYS A 219 -3.01 14.59 11.61
CA LYS A 219 -2.35 13.30 11.35
C LYS A 219 -3.21 12.13 11.88
N ASP A 220 -3.73 12.26 13.09
CA ASP A 220 -4.50 11.20 13.75
C ASP A 220 -5.85 10.96 13.07
N GLU A 221 -6.55 12.01 12.62
CA GLU A 221 -7.80 11.87 11.86
C GLU A 221 -7.56 11.10 10.54
N ILE A 222 -6.50 11.43 9.80
CA ILE A 222 -6.17 10.74 8.56
C ILE A 222 -5.80 9.27 8.82
N ILE A 223 -5.02 9.00 9.87
CA ILE A 223 -4.67 7.63 10.27
C ILE A 223 -5.93 6.83 10.60
N GLU A 224 -6.88 7.41 11.33
CA GLU A 224 -8.13 6.74 11.66
C GLU A 224 -9.01 6.51 10.42
N GLU A 225 -9.04 7.45 9.46
CA GLU A 225 -9.71 7.25 8.17
C GLU A 225 -9.07 6.12 7.36
N ILE A 226 -7.74 5.98 7.36
CA ILE A 226 -7.04 4.85 6.73
C ILE A 226 -7.45 3.52 7.39
N ARG A 227 -7.41 3.46 8.73
CA ARG A 227 -7.81 2.28 9.51
C ARG A 227 -9.24 1.87 9.22
N LYS A 228 -10.16 2.84 9.25
CA LYS A 228 -11.57 2.64 8.96
C LYS A 228 -11.77 2.10 7.55
N PHE A 229 -11.15 2.72 6.55
CA PHE A 229 -11.21 2.25 5.17
C PHE A 229 -10.68 0.81 5.04
N ALA A 230 -9.51 0.51 5.62
CA ALA A 230 -8.93 -0.82 5.57
C ALA A 230 -9.86 -1.88 6.19
N SER A 231 -10.46 -1.56 7.34
CA SER A 231 -11.39 -2.46 8.05
C SER A 231 -12.71 -2.71 7.31
N SER A 232 -13.21 -1.72 6.57
CA SER A 232 -14.48 -1.81 5.84
C SER A 232 -14.31 -2.19 4.37
N PHE A 233 -13.08 -2.33 3.87
CA PHE A 233 -12.83 -2.57 2.45
C PHE A 233 -13.55 -3.83 1.91
N SER A 234 -13.54 -4.91 2.69
CA SER A 234 -14.20 -6.17 2.34
C SER A 234 -15.71 -6.00 2.17
N SER A 235 -16.36 -5.23 3.03
CA SER A 235 -17.81 -5.00 2.98
C SER A 235 -18.21 -3.96 1.94
N ASP A 236 -17.42 -2.89 1.82
CA ASP A 236 -17.78 -1.71 1.04
C ASP A 236 -17.41 -1.85 -0.44
N HIS A 237 -16.42 -2.69 -0.76
CA HIS A 237 -15.87 -2.80 -2.11
C HIS A 237 -15.87 -4.22 -2.67
N SER A 238 -15.29 -5.19 -1.96
CA SER A 238 -15.40 -6.61 -2.29
C SER A 238 -14.73 -7.49 -1.23
N ALA A 239 -15.39 -8.58 -0.88
CA ALA A 239 -14.76 -9.67 -0.12
C ALA A 239 -13.75 -10.45 -0.97
N LEU A 240 -13.79 -10.34 -2.29
CA LEU A 240 -12.89 -11.06 -3.18
C LEU A 240 -11.67 -10.20 -3.53
N TRP A 241 -10.52 -10.85 -3.56
CA TRP A 241 -9.34 -10.39 -4.27
C TRP A 241 -9.40 -10.95 -5.70
N SER A 242 -9.08 -10.13 -6.70
CA SER A 242 -9.06 -10.52 -8.10
C SER A 242 -7.99 -9.80 -8.92
N TRP A 243 -7.49 -10.45 -9.97
CA TRP A 243 -6.64 -9.84 -10.98
C TRP A 243 -7.21 -10.08 -12.38
N CYS A 244 -7.29 -9.01 -13.17
CA CYS A 244 -7.86 -9.02 -14.51
C CYS A 244 -7.11 -8.03 -15.44
N ILE A 245 -5.79 -7.92 -15.29
CA ILE A 245 -4.91 -7.09 -16.14
C ILE A 245 -5.43 -5.64 -16.22
N ASP A 246 -5.61 -5.01 -15.05
CA ASP A 246 -6.12 -3.64 -14.93
C ASP A 246 -7.57 -3.48 -15.49
N GLY A 247 -8.34 -4.56 -15.51
CA GLY A 247 -9.75 -4.58 -15.91
C GLY A 247 -10.67 -3.92 -14.88
N TYR A 248 -11.78 -3.32 -15.32
CA TYR A 248 -12.74 -2.60 -14.46
C TYR A 248 -13.29 -3.40 -13.25
N SER A 249 -13.31 -4.73 -13.35
CA SER A 249 -13.79 -5.65 -12.32
C SER A 249 -12.71 -6.10 -11.33
N GLU A 250 -11.45 -5.68 -11.54
CA GLU A 250 -10.31 -6.00 -10.69
C GLU A 250 -10.44 -5.41 -9.28
N VAL A 251 -10.10 -6.22 -8.27
CA VAL A 251 -10.05 -5.83 -6.86
C VAL A 251 -8.80 -6.43 -6.21
N ASN A 252 -7.70 -5.69 -6.22
CA ASN A 252 -6.45 -6.12 -5.61
C ASN A 252 -5.80 -4.98 -4.81
N CYS A 253 -4.51 -5.13 -4.51
CA CYS A 253 -3.73 -4.13 -3.80
C CYS A 253 -3.63 -2.78 -4.53
N HIS A 254 -3.60 -2.76 -5.87
CA HIS A 254 -3.64 -1.52 -6.66
C HIS A 254 -5.00 -0.83 -6.49
N THR A 255 -6.09 -1.56 -6.70
CA THR A 255 -7.46 -1.05 -6.51
C THR A 255 -7.66 -0.53 -5.09
N PHE A 256 -7.20 -1.28 -4.07
CA PHE A 256 -7.26 -0.86 -2.67
C PHE A 256 -6.61 0.51 -2.46
N LEU A 257 -5.37 0.68 -2.94
CA LEU A 257 -4.63 1.92 -2.79
C LEU A 257 -5.35 3.08 -3.51
N PHE A 258 -5.75 2.90 -4.77
CA PHE A 258 -6.37 3.99 -5.53
C PHE A 258 -7.69 4.44 -4.91
N LEU A 259 -8.52 3.49 -4.45
CA LEU A 259 -9.77 3.81 -3.78
C LEU A 259 -9.52 4.46 -2.41
N LEU A 260 -8.51 4.04 -1.66
CA LEU A 260 -8.08 4.69 -0.42
C LEU A 260 -7.69 6.15 -0.68
N LEU A 261 -6.79 6.40 -1.62
CA LEU A 261 -6.30 7.75 -1.92
C LEU A 261 -7.42 8.66 -2.41
N GLY A 262 -8.30 8.15 -3.30
CA GLY A 262 -9.48 8.89 -3.75
C GLY A 262 -10.48 9.17 -2.62
N LYS A 263 -10.69 8.20 -1.71
CA LYS A 263 -11.58 8.36 -0.55
C LYS A 263 -11.07 9.43 0.41
N LEU A 264 -9.77 9.43 0.67
CA LEU A 264 -9.11 10.36 1.58
C LEU A 264 -8.68 11.66 0.91
N GLU A 265 -8.95 11.87 -0.38
CA GLU A 265 -8.55 13.09 -1.11
C GLU A 265 -7.03 13.37 -1.05
N LEU A 266 -6.23 12.31 -1.11
CA LEU A 266 -4.78 12.39 -1.05
C LEU A 266 -4.21 12.40 -2.47
N ALA A 267 -3.64 13.53 -2.89
CA ALA A 267 -2.99 13.61 -4.21
C ALA A 267 -1.66 12.87 -4.22
N ASP A 268 -1.45 12.08 -5.27
CA ASP A 268 -0.24 11.27 -5.43
C ASP A 268 0.63 11.83 -6.57
N PRO A 269 1.87 12.27 -6.29
CA PRO A 269 2.73 12.86 -7.30
C PRO A 269 3.08 11.89 -8.44
N ILE A 270 3.07 10.57 -8.18
CA ILE A 270 3.35 9.58 -9.21
C ILE A 270 2.19 9.47 -10.22
N ILE A 271 0.94 9.55 -9.74
CA ILE A 271 -0.24 9.67 -10.60
C ILE A 271 -0.24 11.01 -11.32
N ALA A 272 0.06 12.11 -10.61
CA ALA A 272 0.15 13.45 -11.17
C ALA A 272 1.09 13.51 -12.39
N GLU A 273 2.26 12.89 -12.28
CA GLU A 273 3.28 12.82 -13.32
C GLU A 273 3.00 11.77 -14.41
N ASP A 274 1.83 11.14 -14.41
CA ASP A 274 1.44 10.08 -15.35
C ASP A 274 2.40 8.86 -15.35
N LYS A 275 3.08 8.62 -14.22
CA LYS A 275 4.09 7.56 -14.04
C LYS A 275 3.50 6.24 -13.53
N ASP A 276 2.25 6.23 -13.04
CA ASP A 276 1.55 5.00 -12.63
C ASP A 276 0.75 4.38 -13.78
N ASP A 277 1.39 3.48 -14.52
CA ASP A 277 0.77 2.78 -15.65
C ASP A 277 -0.46 1.94 -15.25
N HIS A 278 -0.44 1.36 -14.06
CA HIS A 278 -1.56 0.58 -13.54
C HIS A 278 -2.77 1.47 -13.28
N PHE A 279 -2.59 2.62 -12.62
CA PHE A 279 -3.66 3.59 -12.44
C PHE A 279 -4.26 4.03 -13.78
N ARG A 280 -3.42 4.42 -14.75
CA ARG A 280 -3.89 4.90 -16.06
C ARG A 280 -4.73 3.85 -16.80
N ARG A 281 -4.27 2.60 -16.82
CA ARG A 281 -5.00 1.50 -17.49
C ARG A 281 -6.28 1.15 -16.76
N TYR A 282 -6.23 1.03 -15.44
CA TYR A 282 -7.39 0.72 -14.61
C TYR A 282 -8.47 1.81 -14.70
N PHE A 283 -8.09 3.07 -14.52
CA PHE A 283 -9.02 4.19 -14.59
C PHE A 283 -9.68 4.30 -15.98
N LYS A 284 -8.91 4.11 -17.06
CA LYS A 284 -9.47 4.04 -18.43
C LYS A 284 -10.48 2.88 -18.55
N SER A 285 -10.15 1.70 -18.03
CA SER A 285 -11.05 0.54 -18.06
C SER A 285 -12.37 0.84 -17.35
N VAL A 286 -12.30 1.38 -16.13
CA VAL A 286 -13.48 1.78 -15.34
C VAL A 286 -14.32 2.83 -16.06
N LYS A 287 -13.71 3.88 -16.61
CA LYS A 287 -14.41 4.97 -17.30
C LYS A 287 -15.08 4.52 -18.59
N SER A 288 -14.50 3.55 -19.30
CA SER A 288 -15.00 3.08 -20.59
C SER A 288 -16.10 2.00 -20.50
N ASN A 289 -16.35 1.47 -19.31
CA ASN A 289 -17.24 0.33 -19.12
C ASN A 289 -18.54 0.71 -18.39
N ASN A 290 -19.69 0.43 -19.02
CA ASN A 290 -21.02 0.73 -18.47
C ASN A 290 -21.42 -0.12 -17.25
N PHE A 291 -20.71 -1.23 -16.99
CA PHE A 291 -20.91 -2.11 -15.84
C PHE A 291 -20.02 -1.76 -14.65
N SER A 292 -19.24 -0.69 -14.75
CA SER A 292 -18.38 -0.23 -13.67
C SER A 292 -19.18 0.19 -12.45
N ASN A 293 -18.65 -0.10 -11.26
CA ASN A 293 -19.23 0.37 -10.01
C ASN A 293 -19.16 1.92 -9.96
N PRO A 294 -20.30 2.62 -9.84
CA PRO A 294 -20.33 4.09 -9.86
C PRO A 294 -19.47 4.73 -8.77
N LYS A 295 -19.42 4.11 -7.57
CA LYS A 295 -18.61 4.60 -6.46
C LYS A 295 -17.12 4.50 -6.76
N ARG A 296 -16.68 3.45 -7.45
CA ARG A 296 -15.27 3.33 -7.89
C ARG A 296 -14.94 4.41 -8.89
N LEU A 297 -15.80 4.64 -9.88
CA LEU A 297 -15.60 5.71 -10.86
C LEU A 297 -15.49 7.09 -10.19
N GLU A 298 -16.37 7.39 -9.24
CA GLU A 298 -16.34 8.62 -8.44
C GLU A 298 -15.00 8.81 -7.73
N LEU A 299 -14.56 7.81 -6.96
CA LEU A 299 -13.32 7.88 -6.18
C LEU A 299 -12.07 7.98 -7.07
N LEU A 300 -12.03 7.24 -8.18
CA LEU A 300 -10.90 7.29 -9.12
C LEU A 300 -10.85 8.61 -9.89
N THR A 301 -12.01 9.16 -10.27
CA THR A 301 -12.08 10.49 -10.91
C THR A 301 -11.57 11.55 -9.94
N LYS A 302 -11.99 11.47 -8.67
CA LYS A 302 -11.49 12.36 -7.63
C LYS A 302 -9.98 12.27 -7.46
N LEU A 303 -9.42 11.07 -7.41
CA LEU A 303 -7.96 10.86 -7.33
C LEU A 303 -7.21 11.44 -8.55
N ASP A 304 -7.74 11.24 -9.76
CA ASP A 304 -7.19 11.79 -10.99
C ASP A 304 -7.19 13.33 -10.97
N ASP A 305 -8.33 13.93 -10.61
CA ASP A 305 -8.50 15.39 -10.56
C ASP A 305 -7.56 16.04 -9.54
N ILE A 306 -7.52 15.55 -8.30
CA ILE A 306 -6.64 16.11 -7.27
C ILE A 306 -5.15 15.91 -7.59
N SER A 307 -4.79 14.80 -8.24
CA SER A 307 -3.39 14.57 -8.63
C SER A 307 -2.99 15.48 -9.79
N LYS A 308 -3.89 15.77 -10.72
CA LYS A 308 -3.64 16.76 -11.78
C LYS A 308 -3.52 18.18 -11.23
N GLU A 309 -4.40 18.58 -10.31
CA GLU A 309 -4.32 19.88 -9.67
C GLU A 309 -3.00 20.05 -8.90
N LEU A 310 -2.49 18.98 -8.27
CA LEU A 310 -1.14 18.98 -7.67
C LEU A 310 -0.05 19.35 -8.69
N LYS A 311 -0.06 18.73 -9.88
CA LYS A 311 0.92 19.01 -10.95
C LYS A 311 0.83 20.41 -11.52
N GLU A 312 -0.37 20.94 -11.68
CA GLU A 312 -0.60 22.33 -12.12
C GLU A 312 -0.02 23.35 -11.13
N ASN A 313 0.17 22.94 -9.88
CA ASN A 313 0.74 23.76 -8.82
C ASN A 313 2.21 23.41 -8.52
N TYR A 314 2.92 22.70 -9.42
CA TYR A 314 4.37 22.56 -9.32
C TYR A 314 5.07 23.89 -9.65
N GLU A 315 5.90 24.34 -8.72
CA GLU A 315 6.91 25.37 -8.90
C GLU A 315 8.24 24.70 -9.24
N TYR A 316 8.81 25.02 -10.40
CA TYR A 316 10.08 24.47 -10.86
C TYR A 316 11.20 25.46 -10.58
N TYR A 317 12.16 25.06 -9.77
CA TYR A 317 13.38 25.84 -9.52
C TYR A 317 14.57 25.17 -10.23
N VAL A 318 15.33 25.94 -11.00
CA VAL A 318 16.63 25.51 -11.53
C VAL A 318 17.67 25.86 -10.47
N SER A 319 18.28 24.84 -9.86
CA SER A 319 19.47 25.05 -9.02
C SER A 319 20.73 24.92 -9.87
N TYR A 320 21.61 25.93 -9.78
CA TYR A 320 22.93 25.97 -10.41
C TYR A 320 24.01 25.44 -9.47
#